data_AF-A0A4R5TZI3-F1
#
_entry.id   AF-A0A4R5TZI3-F1
#
_cell.length_a   1.000
_cell.length_b   1.000
_cell.length_c   1.000
_cell.angle_alpha   90.00
_cell.angle_beta   90.00
_cell.angle_gamma   90.00
#
_symmetry.space_group_name_H-M   'P 1'
#
loop_
_entity.id
_entity.type
_entity.pdbx_description
1 polymer ?
#
loop_
_entity_poly.entity_id
_entity_poly.type
_entity_poly.pdbx_seq_one_letter_code
_entity_poly.pdbx_strand_id
1 'polypeptide(L)'
;MVFNTWWTSDPAQRFWMEITTRKDLGGDLMAPQAGGKNTTQWSYSLTALVQPGDVIFHYPTEGTDAGSVVGWSIVAGPAQTIPNVTWQARGTSGRRRNQPTTGPGWTVPLKDFTPLQPRLSKDTLQKALNELMELRGGLEAIHGKPVYFPWTRYRSAEMRAQQGYLAKFPAELVDFFDELRPVVRSAPDTDAAVDEPEDFRAPGRTAPVGRVTRAQDPILRAAIERRALDVAAGYYAGIGGTDLIELGKPYDIRVTVDGTDRHAEVKGSSMMIDTVELTFNEVHHAHGYGATDLIVVDSIEWARRPNGTVITRGGRMRVWSNWEPAAECLKARTFAYTLPPTYTP
;
A
#
# COMPACT_ATOMS: atom_id res chain seq x y z
N MET A 1 -1.61 0.61 -13.59
CA MET A 1 -2.86 -0.20 -13.58
C MET A 1 -3.70 0.34 -12.45
N VAL A 2 -5.00 0.58 -12.63
CA VAL A 2 -5.91 1.00 -11.55
C VAL A 2 -6.56 -0.22 -10.93
N PHE A 3 -6.62 -0.29 -9.60
CA PHE A 3 -7.22 -1.41 -8.86
C PHE A 3 -8.62 -1.09 -8.35
N ASN A 4 -9.50 -2.09 -8.32
CA ASN A 4 -10.76 -2.04 -7.58
C ASN A 4 -10.51 -2.39 -6.10
N THR A 5 -10.03 -1.44 -5.33
CA THR A 5 -9.59 -1.63 -3.94
C THR A 5 -10.75 -1.56 -2.93
N TRP A 6 -11.78 -2.35 -3.14
CA TRP A 6 -13.02 -2.28 -2.36
C TRP A 6 -12.85 -2.51 -0.85
N TRP A 7 -11.72 -3.12 -0.45
CA TRP A 7 -11.37 -3.40 0.94
C TRP A 7 -10.86 -2.18 1.73
N THR A 8 -10.39 -1.11 1.09
CA THR A 8 -9.59 -0.10 1.83
C THR A 8 -10.40 0.80 2.76
N SER A 9 -11.73 0.86 2.57
CA SER A 9 -12.65 1.53 3.48
C SER A 9 -13.11 0.65 4.65
N ASP A 10 -12.77 -0.64 4.67
CA ASP A 10 -13.22 -1.59 5.68
C ASP A 10 -12.02 -2.29 6.36
N PRO A 11 -11.69 -1.95 7.62
CA PRO A 11 -10.56 -2.56 8.32
C PRO A 11 -10.73 -4.06 8.58
N ALA A 12 -11.95 -4.61 8.48
CA ALA A 12 -12.16 -6.06 8.57
C ALA A 12 -11.58 -6.78 7.33
N GLN A 13 -11.47 -6.09 6.19
CA GLN A 13 -11.00 -6.65 4.92
C GLN A 13 -9.47 -6.65 4.82
N ARG A 14 -8.80 -7.17 5.86
CA ARG A 14 -7.33 -7.20 6.02
C ARG A 14 -6.65 -8.52 5.66
N PHE A 15 -7.39 -9.45 5.06
CA PHE A 15 -6.87 -10.79 4.74
C PHE A 15 -6.48 -10.91 3.26
N TRP A 16 -5.44 -11.72 3.01
CA TRP A 16 -4.89 -12.03 1.70
C TRP A 16 -4.51 -13.50 1.61
N MET A 17 -4.33 -14.01 0.40
CA MET A 17 -3.85 -15.38 0.19
C MET A 17 -2.63 -15.40 -0.74
N GLU A 18 -1.51 -15.90 -0.21
CA GLU A 18 -0.32 -16.22 -0.99
C GLU A 18 -0.48 -17.61 -1.63
N ILE A 19 -0.55 -17.64 -2.96
CA ILE A 19 -0.61 -18.86 -3.77
C ILE A 19 0.82 -19.18 -4.21
N THR A 20 1.39 -20.25 -3.65
CA THR A 20 2.85 -20.42 -3.71
C THR A 20 3.29 -21.86 -3.94
N THR A 21 4.53 -22.00 -4.40
CA THR A 21 5.30 -23.25 -4.45
C THR A 21 6.55 -23.15 -3.57
N ARG A 22 6.64 -22.09 -2.76
CA ARG A 22 7.76 -21.85 -1.86
C ARG A 22 7.78 -22.89 -0.75
N LYS A 23 8.99 -23.21 -0.29
CA LYS A 23 9.21 -24.11 0.85
C LYS A 23 9.33 -23.33 2.16
N ASP A 24 9.76 -22.08 2.07
CA ASP A 24 9.91 -21.12 3.17
C ASP A 24 8.60 -20.39 3.44
N LEU A 25 7.54 -21.13 3.78
CA LEU A 25 6.26 -20.51 4.14
C LEU A 25 6.43 -19.59 5.35
N GLY A 26 5.82 -18.40 5.27
CA GLY A 26 5.97 -17.36 6.28
C GLY A 26 7.20 -16.46 6.12
N GLY A 27 8.10 -16.75 5.17
CA GLY A 27 9.12 -15.79 4.75
C GLY A 27 8.50 -14.63 3.97
N ASP A 28 9.22 -13.52 3.86
CA ASP A 28 8.77 -12.28 3.21
C ASP A 28 8.08 -12.51 1.87
N LEU A 29 7.03 -11.75 1.59
CA LEU A 29 6.44 -11.75 0.24
C LEU A 29 7.43 -11.08 -0.72
N MET A 30 7.54 -11.64 -1.93
CA MET A 30 8.36 -11.07 -2.99
C MET A 30 7.62 -11.21 -4.32
N ALA A 31 7.53 -10.13 -5.08
CA ALA A 31 6.92 -10.14 -6.40
C ALA A 31 7.60 -9.13 -7.34
N PRO A 32 7.79 -9.45 -8.63
CA PRO A 32 8.38 -8.49 -9.57
C PRO A 32 7.37 -7.41 -9.97
N GLN A 33 7.84 -6.19 -10.20
CA GLN A 33 6.98 -5.08 -10.67
C GLN A 33 6.48 -5.29 -12.11
N ALA A 34 7.27 -6.03 -12.90
CA ALA A 34 6.95 -6.42 -14.26
C ALA A 34 6.87 -7.95 -14.38
N GLY A 35 5.78 -8.47 -14.95
CA GLY A 35 5.74 -9.86 -15.41
C GLY A 35 6.66 -10.04 -16.62
N GLY A 36 7.07 -11.25 -16.95
CA GLY A 36 8.16 -11.42 -17.93
C GLY A 36 7.86 -11.09 -19.40
N LYS A 37 6.79 -10.38 -19.74
CA LYS A 37 6.64 -9.65 -21.02
C LYS A 37 6.71 -8.12 -20.82
N ASN A 38 7.29 -7.68 -19.70
CA ASN A 38 7.23 -6.30 -19.24
C ASN A 38 5.79 -5.80 -18.98
N THR A 39 4.85 -6.72 -18.72
CA THR A 39 3.45 -6.42 -18.45
C THR A 39 3.18 -6.52 -16.96
N THR A 40 2.60 -5.48 -16.37
CA THR A 40 2.12 -5.49 -14.98
C THR A 40 1.11 -6.63 -14.80
N GLN A 41 1.37 -7.57 -13.88
CA GLN A 41 0.41 -8.60 -13.49
C GLN A 41 -0.31 -8.16 -12.23
N TRP A 42 -1.63 -8.24 -12.25
CA TRP A 42 -2.46 -7.78 -11.14
C TRP A 42 -2.06 -8.43 -9.80
N SER A 43 -1.76 -9.73 -9.82
CA SER A 43 -1.44 -10.51 -8.62
C SER A 43 -0.06 -10.21 -8.03
N TYR A 44 0.86 -9.64 -8.82
CA TYR A 44 2.13 -9.12 -8.31
C TYR A 44 1.94 -7.73 -7.72
N SER A 45 1.17 -6.87 -8.39
CA SER A 45 0.91 -5.51 -7.89
C SER A 45 0.04 -5.49 -6.64
N LEU A 46 -0.77 -6.52 -6.36
CA LEU A 46 -1.44 -6.66 -5.07
C LEU A 46 -0.45 -6.73 -3.90
N THR A 47 0.78 -7.23 -4.09
CA THR A 47 1.81 -7.25 -3.04
C THR A 47 2.15 -5.85 -2.53
N ALA A 48 2.06 -4.83 -3.39
CA ALA A 48 2.29 -3.44 -3.01
C ALA A 48 1.14 -2.85 -2.15
N LEU A 49 -0.05 -3.45 -2.23
CA LEU A 49 -1.26 -2.98 -1.53
C LEU A 49 -1.43 -3.57 -0.13
N VAL A 50 -0.57 -4.51 0.25
CA VAL A 50 -0.55 -5.14 1.58
C VAL A 50 -0.04 -4.16 2.62
N GLN A 51 -0.66 -4.15 3.79
CA GLN A 51 -0.42 -3.19 4.86
C GLN A 51 0.08 -3.85 6.15
N PRO A 52 0.84 -3.14 7.00
CA PRO A 52 1.20 -3.63 8.32
C PRO A 52 -0.03 -4.08 9.11
N GLY A 53 0.04 -5.26 9.72
CA GLY A 53 -1.07 -5.87 10.45
C GLY A 53 -2.05 -6.70 9.61
N ASP A 54 -1.97 -6.62 8.28
CA ASP A 54 -2.69 -7.54 7.41
C ASP A 54 -2.26 -8.99 7.65
N VAL A 55 -3.18 -9.91 7.38
CA VAL A 55 -2.97 -11.36 7.56
C VAL A 55 -2.83 -12.04 6.20
N ILE A 56 -1.77 -12.82 6.04
CA ILE A 56 -1.49 -13.58 4.82
C ILE A 56 -1.75 -15.06 5.08
N PHE A 57 -2.76 -15.63 4.44
CA PHE A 57 -2.97 -17.08 4.39
C PHE A 57 -2.04 -17.72 3.36
N HIS A 58 -1.37 -18.81 3.73
CA HIS A 58 -0.45 -19.52 2.84
C HIS A 58 -1.13 -20.72 2.19
N TYR A 59 -1.16 -20.73 0.85
CA TYR A 59 -1.77 -21.77 0.02
C TYR A 59 -0.70 -22.42 -0.87
N PRO A 60 -0.04 -23.49 -0.41
CA PRO A 60 0.88 -24.26 -1.25
C PRO A 60 0.15 -24.93 -2.42
N THR A 61 0.77 -24.93 -3.58
CA THR A 61 0.30 -25.57 -4.81
C THR A 61 1.08 -26.82 -5.19
N GLU A 62 2.13 -27.14 -4.43
CA GLU A 62 2.97 -28.33 -4.56
C GLU A 62 3.23 -28.96 -3.19
N GLY A 63 3.61 -30.23 -3.16
CA GLY A 63 3.87 -30.98 -1.93
C GLY A 63 2.63 -31.68 -1.34
N THR A 64 2.79 -32.25 -0.15
CA THR A 64 1.75 -33.02 0.55
C THR A 64 0.53 -32.19 0.92
N ASP A 65 0.73 -30.89 1.11
CA ASP A 65 -0.30 -29.95 1.55
C ASP A 65 -0.92 -29.16 0.39
N ALA A 66 -0.56 -29.54 -0.85
CA ALA A 66 -1.00 -28.85 -2.05
C ALA A 66 -2.53 -28.73 -2.11
N GLY A 67 -2.99 -27.49 -2.29
CA GLY A 67 -4.40 -27.19 -2.46
C GLY A 67 -5.15 -26.88 -1.16
N SER A 68 -4.45 -26.74 -0.03
CA SER A 68 -5.02 -26.41 1.28
C SER A 68 -4.49 -25.07 1.80
N VAL A 69 -5.22 -24.41 2.70
CA VAL A 69 -4.65 -23.30 3.49
C VAL A 69 -4.00 -23.91 4.73
N VAL A 70 -2.70 -23.69 4.89
CA VAL A 70 -1.88 -24.45 5.85
C VAL A 70 -1.46 -23.66 7.08
N GLY A 71 -1.61 -22.35 7.05
CA GLY A 71 -1.14 -21.43 8.08
C GLY A 71 -1.28 -20.00 7.63
N TRP A 72 -0.90 -19.09 8.50
CA TRP A 72 -0.98 -17.66 8.26
C TRP A 72 0.21 -16.92 8.88
N SER A 73 0.50 -15.73 8.37
CA SER A 73 1.50 -14.81 8.92
C SER A 73 0.92 -13.40 9.04
N ILE A 74 1.60 -12.55 9.80
CA ILE A 74 1.26 -11.13 9.94
C ILE A 74 2.25 -10.30 9.14
N VAL A 75 1.75 -9.27 8.47
CA VAL A 75 2.60 -8.29 7.78
C VAL A 75 3.27 -7.39 8.82
N ALA A 76 4.60 -7.44 8.85
CA ALA A 76 5.40 -6.73 9.83
C ALA A 76 5.65 -5.26 9.47
N GLY A 77 5.54 -4.90 8.20
CA GLY A 77 5.89 -3.57 7.68
C GLY A 77 5.37 -3.33 6.27
N PRO A 78 5.44 -2.08 5.77
CA PRO A 78 4.89 -1.71 4.48
C PRO A 78 5.68 -2.36 3.33
N ALA A 79 5.04 -2.46 2.16
CA ALA A 79 5.72 -2.90 0.94
C ALA A 79 6.87 -1.95 0.58
N GLN A 80 8.02 -2.53 0.24
CA GLN A 80 9.22 -1.81 -0.18
C GLN A 80 9.55 -2.15 -1.64
N THR A 81 9.93 -1.13 -2.41
CA THR A 81 10.51 -1.35 -3.74
C THR A 81 11.98 -1.72 -3.60
N ILE A 82 12.37 -2.86 -4.14
CA ILE A 82 13.76 -3.32 -4.20
C ILE A 82 14.24 -3.39 -5.65
N PRO A 83 15.51 -3.02 -5.92
CA PRO A 83 15.99 -2.85 -7.29
C PRO A 83 16.11 -4.17 -8.07
N ASN A 84 16.34 -5.28 -7.36
CA ASN A 84 16.59 -6.59 -7.96
C ASN A 84 15.85 -7.69 -7.21
N VAL A 85 14.77 -8.20 -7.80
CA VAL A 85 14.16 -9.49 -7.48
C VAL A 85 14.42 -10.44 -8.63
N THR A 86 15.03 -11.58 -8.34
CA THR A 86 15.14 -12.68 -9.30
C THR A 86 13.86 -13.51 -9.22
N TRP A 87 13.02 -13.40 -10.24
CA TRP A 87 11.72 -14.05 -10.29
C TRP A 87 11.60 -15.00 -11.47
N GLN A 88 11.09 -16.20 -11.22
CA GLN A 88 10.70 -17.12 -12.28
C GLN A 88 9.18 -17.28 -12.27
N ALA A 89 8.51 -16.71 -13.29
CA ALA A 89 7.06 -16.87 -13.46
C ALA A 89 6.72 -18.35 -13.67
N ARG A 90 5.75 -18.89 -12.91
CA ARG A 90 5.48 -20.34 -12.86
C ARG A 90 4.21 -20.81 -13.58
N GLY A 91 3.44 -19.88 -14.15
CA GLY A 91 2.33 -20.19 -15.06
C GLY A 91 2.80 -20.83 -16.36
N THR A 92 1.88 -21.38 -17.16
CA THR A 92 2.18 -22.10 -18.43
C THR A 92 3.06 -21.30 -19.40
N SER A 93 2.90 -19.97 -19.41
CA SER A 93 3.70 -19.04 -20.22
C SER A 93 5.09 -18.73 -19.65
N GLY A 94 5.29 -18.92 -18.35
CA GLY A 94 6.58 -18.74 -17.66
C GLY A 94 7.43 -20.01 -17.66
N ARG A 95 6.80 -21.20 -17.53
CA ARG A 95 7.48 -22.51 -17.70
C ARG A 95 8.13 -22.65 -19.08
N ARG A 96 7.52 -22.10 -20.13
CA ARG A 96 8.09 -22.09 -21.50
C ARG A 96 9.36 -21.25 -21.63
N ARG A 97 9.61 -20.28 -20.75
CA ARG A 97 10.77 -19.37 -20.85
C ARG A 97 12.02 -19.87 -20.14
N ASN A 98 11.87 -20.79 -19.18
CA ASN A 98 12.94 -21.51 -18.47
C ASN A 98 14.15 -20.67 -17.98
N GLN A 99 13.99 -19.35 -17.82
CA GLN A 99 15.01 -18.45 -17.29
C GLN A 99 14.35 -17.47 -16.30
N PRO A 100 14.90 -17.31 -15.09
CA PRO A 100 14.48 -16.25 -14.18
C PRO A 100 14.71 -14.87 -14.80
N THR A 101 13.80 -13.94 -14.54
CA THR A 101 13.96 -12.52 -14.86
C THR A 101 14.37 -11.78 -13.61
N THR A 102 15.39 -10.94 -13.71
CA THR A 102 15.80 -10.02 -12.64
C THR A 102 15.38 -8.60 -12.99
N GLY A 103 14.80 -7.90 -12.03
CA GLY A 103 14.42 -6.49 -12.17
C GLY A 103 13.76 -5.95 -10.90
N PRO A 104 13.23 -4.72 -10.93
CA PRO A 104 12.56 -4.12 -9.79
C PRO A 104 11.41 -5.00 -9.28
N GLY A 105 11.29 -5.10 -7.96
CA GLY A 105 10.25 -5.89 -7.30
C GLY A 105 9.76 -5.22 -6.02
N TRP A 106 8.70 -5.80 -5.47
CA TRP A 106 8.23 -5.49 -4.13
C TRP A 106 8.68 -6.58 -3.17
N THR A 107 9.02 -6.18 -1.95
CA THR A 107 9.15 -7.07 -0.80
C THR A 107 8.27 -6.59 0.33
N VAL A 108 7.64 -7.50 1.06
CA VAL A 108 6.82 -7.21 2.25
C VAL A 108 7.30 -8.12 3.38
N PRO A 109 7.81 -7.57 4.49
CA PRO A 109 8.29 -8.38 5.59
C PRO A 109 7.12 -9.06 6.30
N LEU A 110 7.25 -10.37 6.52
CA LEU A 110 6.28 -11.17 7.28
C LEU A 110 6.85 -11.59 8.62
N LYS A 111 5.96 -11.80 9.60
CA LYS A 111 6.32 -12.32 10.93
C LYS A 111 5.27 -13.29 11.44
N ASP A 112 5.62 -13.98 12.52
CA ASP A 112 4.70 -14.79 13.34
C ASP A 112 3.95 -15.86 12.54
N PHE A 113 4.66 -16.56 11.65
CA PHE A 113 4.08 -17.68 10.92
C PHE A 113 3.50 -18.72 11.89
N THR A 114 2.20 -18.95 11.75
CA THR A 114 1.42 -19.81 12.62
C THR A 114 0.74 -20.89 11.79
N PRO A 115 1.10 -22.17 11.98
CA PRO A 115 0.43 -23.29 11.32
C PRO A 115 -1.05 -23.38 11.71
N LEU A 116 -1.91 -23.70 10.74
CA LEU A 116 -3.34 -23.91 10.97
C LEU A 116 -3.61 -25.37 11.36
N GLN A 117 -4.32 -25.57 12.47
CA GLN A 117 -4.72 -26.90 12.96
C GLN A 117 -6.18 -26.90 13.43
N PRO A 118 -7.10 -27.64 12.75
CA PRO A 118 -6.89 -28.35 11.49
C PRO A 118 -6.66 -27.38 10.31
N ARG A 119 -6.00 -27.86 9.26
CA ARG A 119 -5.80 -27.10 8.02
C ARG A 119 -7.13 -27.00 7.26
N LEU A 120 -7.36 -25.89 6.55
CA LEU A 120 -8.48 -25.81 5.62
C LEU A 120 -8.15 -26.61 4.36
N SER A 121 -8.67 -27.84 4.31
CA SER A 121 -8.26 -28.84 3.34
C SER A 121 -8.80 -28.59 1.93
N LYS A 122 -8.10 -29.13 0.92
CA LYS A 122 -8.59 -29.15 -0.46
C LYS A 122 -10.00 -29.77 -0.58
N ASP A 123 -10.29 -30.82 0.17
CA ASP A 123 -11.59 -31.50 0.15
C ASP A 123 -12.71 -30.61 0.72
N THR A 124 -12.44 -29.94 1.85
CA THR A 124 -13.35 -28.95 2.45
C THR A 124 -13.68 -27.85 1.43
N LEU A 125 -12.64 -27.29 0.80
CA LEU A 125 -12.79 -26.24 -0.20
C LEU A 125 -13.56 -26.72 -1.44
N GLN A 126 -13.30 -27.96 -1.89
CA GLN A 126 -13.98 -28.54 -3.05
C GLN A 126 -15.47 -28.83 -2.78
N LYS A 127 -15.82 -29.22 -1.56
CA LYS A 127 -17.22 -29.42 -1.13
C LYS A 127 -18.00 -28.10 -1.08
N ALA A 128 -17.34 -27.00 -0.71
CA ALA A 128 -17.92 -25.67 -0.65
C ALA A 128 -17.90 -24.89 -1.99
N LEU A 129 -17.58 -25.55 -3.12
CA LEU A 129 -17.33 -24.86 -4.39
C LEU A 129 -18.52 -24.01 -4.85
N ASN A 130 -19.77 -24.45 -4.66
CA ASN A 130 -20.93 -23.70 -5.13
C ASN A 130 -21.13 -22.44 -4.28
N GLU A 131 -21.11 -22.61 -2.97
CA GLU A 131 -21.27 -21.56 -1.97
C GLU A 131 -20.17 -20.49 -2.10
N LEU A 132 -18.91 -20.90 -2.35
CA LEU A 132 -17.80 -19.98 -2.59
C LEU A 132 -17.99 -19.15 -3.88
N MET A 133 -18.56 -19.73 -4.94
CA MET A 133 -18.82 -18.99 -6.18
C MET A 133 -20.02 -18.05 -6.04
N GLU A 134 -21.02 -18.41 -5.23
CA GLU A 134 -22.12 -17.52 -4.87
C GLU A 134 -21.65 -16.35 -4.02
N LEU A 135 -20.82 -16.60 -2.99
CA LEU A 135 -20.20 -15.56 -2.17
C LEU A 135 -19.41 -14.56 -3.04
N ARG A 136 -18.59 -15.08 -3.96
CA ARG A 136 -17.89 -14.26 -4.93
C ARG A 136 -18.85 -13.41 -5.77
N GLY A 137 -19.95 -14.00 -6.25
CA GLY A 137 -20.98 -13.29 -7.02
C GLY A 137 -21.61 -12.15 -6.23
N GLY A 138 -21.92 -12.37 -4.95
CA GLY A 138 -22.43 -11.35 -4.03
C GLY A 138 -21.44 -10.19 -3.85
N LEU A 139 -20.17 -10.49 -3.59
CA LEU A 139 -19.12 -9.47 -3.48
C LEU A 139 -18.96 -8.67 -4.78
N GLU A 140 -19.00 -9.33 -5.95
CA GLU A 140 -18.91 -8.66 -7.25
C GLU A 140 -20.13 -7.75 -7.51
N ALA A 141 -21.31 -8.08 -6.99
CA ALA A 141 -22.51 -7.26 -7.11
C ALA A 141 -22.45 -6.00 -6.21
N ILE A 142 -21.87 -6.12 -5.02
CA ILE A 142 -21.74 -5.01 -4.05
C ILE A 142 -20.59 -4.08 -4.45
N HIS A 143 -19.43 -4.63 -4.78
CA HIS A 143 -18.18 -3.89 -4.91
C HIS A 143 -17.72 -3.70 -6.37
N GLY A 144 -18.44 -4.27 -7.33
CA GLY A 144 -18.03 -4.30 -8.73
C GLY A 144 -16.88 -5.27 -9.00
N LYS A 145 -16.46 -5.37 -10.26
CA LYS A 145 -15.43 -6.31 -10.71
C LYS A 145 -14.10 -5.60 -11.02
N PRO A 146 -12.95 -6.25 -10.80
CA PRO A 146 -12.78 -7.55 -10.12
C PRO A 146 -12.76 -7.42 -8.58
N VAL A 147 -13.09 -8.50 -7.87
CA VAL A 147 -12.91 -8.60 -6.40
C VAL A 147 -11.64 -9.37 -6.00
N TYR A 148 -10.87 -9.85 -6.98
CA TYR A 148 -9.62 -10.61 -6.80
C TYR A 148 -9.75 -11.86 -5.92
N PHE A 149 -10.91 -12.52 -6.01
CA PHE A 149 -11.26 -13.70 -5.22
C PHE A 149 -10.25 -14.85 -5.40
N PRO A 150 -9.89 -15.59 -4.32
CA PRO A 150 -8.73 -16.49 -4.34
C PRO A 150 -8.94 -17.75 -5.18
N TRP A 151 -10.18 -18.17 -5.39
CA TRP A 151 -10.53 -19.37 -6.15
C TRP A 151 -11.42 -19.07 -7.35
N THR A 152 -11.41 -20.02 -8.28
CA THR A 152 -12.29 -20.04 -9.44
C THR A 152 -12.79 -21.46 -9.68
N ARG A 153 -13.94 -21.56 -10.31
CA ARG A 153 -14.38 -22.80 -10.94
C ARG A 153 -13.50 -23.06 -12.17
N TYR A 154 -12.89 -24.23 -12.22
CA TYR A 154 -12.19 -24.74 -13.38
C TYR A 154 -13.06 -25.81 -14.04
N ARG A 155 -13.37 -25.60 -15.32
CA ARG A 155 -14.39 -26.38 -16.05
C ARG A 155 -15.71 -26.37 -15.26
N SER A 156 -16.42 -27.49 -15.18
CA SER A 156 -17.74 -27.57 -14.53
C SER A 156 -17.71 -27.93 -13.05
N ALA A 157 -16.62 -28.48 -12.51
CA ALA A 157 -16.67 -29.15 -11.20
C ALA A 157 -15.41 -29.01 -10.32
N GLU A 158 -14.27 -28.54 -10.83
CA GLU A 158 -13.03 -28.50 -10.03
C GLU A 158 -12.81 -27.10 -9.46
N MET A 159 -12.53 -27.00 -8.17
CA MET A 159 -12.05 -25.76 -7.59
C MET A 159 -10.56 -25.59 -7.86
N ARG A 160 -10.15 -24.41 -8.32
CA ARG A 160 -8.72 -24.05 -8.43
C ARG A 160 -8.46 -22.68 -7.84
N ALA A 161 -7.29 -22.52 -7.22
CA ALA A 161 -6.77 -21.20 -6.91
C ALA A 161 -6.53 -20.40 -8.21
N GLN A 162 -6.60 -19.08 -8.12
CA GLN A 162 -6.25 -18.19 -9.23
C GLN A 162 -4.82 -18.45 -9.71
N GLN A 163 -4.59 -18.26 -11.02
CA GLN A 163 -3.22 -18.27 -11.57
C GLN A 163 -2.51 -16.94 -11.28
N GLY A 164 -2.27 -16.66 -10.00
CA GLY A 164 -1.59 -15.47 -9.51
C GLY A 164 -0.71 -15.79 -8.30
N TYR A 165 0.11 -14.83 -7.87
CA TYR A 165 0.91 -14.96 -6.66
C TYR A 165 0.12 -14.57 -5.41
N LEU A 166 -0.50 -13.39 -5.42
CA LEU A 166 -1.34 -12.92 -4.33
C LEU A 166 -2.78 -12.72 -4.82
N ALA A 167 -3.74 -13.04 -3.96
CA ALA A 167 -5.16 -12.79 -4.16
C ALA A 167 -5.75 -12.13 -2.90
N LYS A 168 -6.88 -11.43 -3.06
CA LYS A 168 -7.63 -10.98 -1.90
C LYS A 168 -8.29 -12.17 -1.21
N PHE A 169 -8.36 -12.13 0.11
CA PHE A 169 -9.13 -13.07 0.91
C PHE A 169 -10.20 -12.26 1.66
N PRO A 170 -11.43 -12.20 1.15
CA PRO A 170 -12.50 -11.46 1.82
C PRO A 170 -12.71 -11.94 3.27
N ALA A 171 -13.04 -11.02 4.18
CA ALA A 171 -13.31 -11.35 5.59
C ALA A 171 -14.44 -12.39 5.73
N GLU A 172 -15.39 -12.37 4.80
CA GLU A 172 -16.50 -13.31 4.70
C GLU A 172 -16.01 -14.76 4.54
N LEU A 173 -14.84 -14.99 3.93
CA LEU A 173 -14.25 -16.33 3.86
C LEU A 173 -13.73 -16.81 5.21
N VAL A 174 -13.26 -15.88 6.05
CA VAL A 174 -12.79 -16.20 7.40
C VAL A 174 -13.97 -16.60 8.29
N ASP A 175 -15.11 -15.94 8.12
CA ASP A 175 -16.35 -16.28 8.84
C ASP A 175 -17.00 -17.58 8.32
N PHE A 176 -16.84 -17.85 7.02
CA PHE A 176 -17.39 -19.02 6.34
C PHE A 176 -16.74 -20.33 6.78
N PHE A 177 -15.43 -20.33 7.05
CA PHE A 177 -14.70 -21.53 7.46
C PHE A 177 -14.38 -21.53 8.96
N ASP A 178 -14.89 -22.53 9.67
CA ASP A 178 -14.62 -22.71 11.11
C ASP A 178 -13.13 -22.82 11.41
N GLU A 179 -12.36 -23.44 10.50
CA GLU A 179 -10.91 -23.58 10.62
C GLU A 179 -10.18 -22.24 10.69
N LEU A 180 -10.76 -21.16 10.15
CA LEU A 180 -10.12 -19.84 10.08
C LEU A 180 -10.54 -18.90 11.20
N ARG A 181 -11.61 -19.21 11.94
CA ARG A 181 -12.09 -18.40 13.07
C ARG A 181 -11.05 -18.12 14.17
N PRO A 182 -10.13 -19.06 14.52
CA PRO A 182 -9.06 -18.77 15.48
C PRO A 182 -8.14 -17.63 15.05
N VAL A 183 -7.96 -17.42 13.73
CA VAL A 183 -7.07 -16.40 13.18
C VAL A 183 -7.55 -15.00 13.50
N VAL A 184 -8.87 -14.76 13.47
CA VAL A 184 -9.48 -13.48 13.85
C VAL A 184 -9.18 -13.11 15.30
N ARG A 185 -9.14 -14.11 16.19
CA ARG A 185 -8.92 -13.91 17.64
C ARG A 185 -7.46 -13.71 18.01
N SER A 186 -6.54 -14.21 17.19
CA SER A 186 -5.10 -14.20 17.46
C SER A 186 -4.33 -13.12 16.69
N ALA A 187 -4.88 -12.62 15.58
CA ALA A 187 -4.30 -11.50 14.87
C ALA A 187 -4.54 -10.20 15.68
N PRO A 188 -3.49 -9.42 16.01
CA PRO A 188 -3.65 -8.20 16.78
C PRO A 188 -4.63 -7.25 16.08
N ASP A 189 -5.57 -6.67 16.82
CA ASP A 189 -6.39 -5.57 16.32
C ASP A 189 -5.46 -4.45 15.88
N THR A 190 -5.50 -4.14 14.59
CA THR A 190 -4.64 -3.12 14.04
C THR A 190 -5.39 -1.79 14.16
N ASP A 191 -5.13 -1.07 15.24
CA ASP A 191 -5.52 0.34 15.41
C ASP A 191 -4.73 1.29 14.48
N ALA A 192 -4.00 0.75 13.50
CA ALA A 192 -3.17 1.52 12.60
C ALA A 192 -4.06 2.31 11.64
N ALA A 193 -3.99 3.64 11.73
CA ALA A 193 -4.41 4.52 10.66
C ALA A 193 -3.59 4.20 9.40
N VAL A 194 -4.13 3.30 8.57
CA VAL A 194 -3.53 2.75 7.36
C VAL A 194 -3.23 3.86 6.35
N ASP A 195 -2.09 3.77 5.65
CA ASP A 195 -1.79 4.67 4.53
C ASP A 195 -2.34 4.12 3.23
N GLU A 196 -2.97 4.97 2.43
CA GLU A 196 -3.49 4.60 1.12
C GLU A 196 -2.38 4.73 0.05
N PRO A 197 -1.99 3.64 -0.63
CA PRO A 197 -0.96 3.68 -1.67
C PRO A 197 -1.49 4.37 -2.93
N GLU A 198 -0.87 5.48 -3.30
CA GLU A 198 -1.33 6.32 -4.42
C GLU A 198 -1.09 5.71 -5.81
N ASP A 199 -0.07 4.86 -5.94
CA ASP A 199 0.47 4.33 -7.21
C ASP A 199 -0.57 3.60 -8.09
N PHE A 200 -1.64 3.13 -7.45
CA PHE A 200 -2.67 2.29 -8.05
C PHE A 200 -4.05 2.97 -8.07
N ARG A 201 -4.10 4.26 -7.70
CA ARG A 201 -5.31 5.07 -7.62
C ARG A 201 -5.47 5.91 -8.87
N ALA A 202 -6.73 6.17 -9.22
CA ALA A 202 -7.02 7.19 -10.21
C ALA A 202 -6.73 8.57 -9.58
N PRO A 203 -6.03 9.48 -10.28
CA PRO A 203 -5.83 10.84 -9.82
C PRO A 203 -7.16 11.54 -9.48
N GLY A 204 -7.16 12.37 -8.44
CA GLY A 204 -8.34 13.11 -8.00
C GLY A 204 -9.38 12.30 -7.23
N ARG A 205 -9.18 10.99 -7.02
CA ARG A 205 -10.02 10.19 -6.12
C ARG A 205 -9.85 10.69 -4.68
N THR A 206 -10.96 10.85 -3.97
CA THR A 206 -10.98 11.25 -2.56
C THR A 206 -10.43 10.14 -1.67
N ALA A 207 -9.44 10.47 -0.84
CA ALA A 207 -8.96 9.62 0.24
C ALA A 207 -10.00 9.61 1.38
N PRO A 208 -10.14 8.51 2.14
CA PRO A 208 -11.01 8.51 3.31
C PRO A 208 -10.54 9.52 4.36
N VAL A 209 -11.49 10.12 5.06
CA VAL A 209 -11.22 11.14 6.08
C VAL A 209 -10.29 10.60 7.17
N GLY A 210 -9.25 11.36 7.53
CA GLY A 210 -8.29 10.98 8.58
C GLY A 210 -7.24 9.96 8.13
N ARG A 211 -7.20 9.60 6.85
CA ARG A 211 -6.18 8.72 6.26
C ARG A 211 -5.14 9.56 5.52
N VAL A 212 -3.87 9.20 5.72
CA VAL A 212 -2.77 9.77 4.93
C VAL A 212 -2.61 8.91 3.67
N THR A 213 -2.19 9.54 2.59
CA THR A 213 -1.87 8.86 1.33
C THR A 213 -0.37 8.99 1.06
N ARG A 214 0.23 7.96 0.45
CA ARG A 214 1.64 8.01 0.06
C ARG A 214 1.91 7.21 -1.19
N ALA A 215 2.66 7.80 -2.13
CA ALA A 215 3.23 7.04 -3.24
C ALA A 215 4.39 6.16 -2.75
N GLN A 216 4.31 4.87 -3.01
CA GLN A 216 5.33 3.87 -2.67
C GLN A 216 6.47 3.84 -3.69
N ASP A 217 6.21 4.12 -4.98
CA ASP A 217 7.26 4.27 -5.98
C ASP A 217 8.05 5.56 -5.71
N PRO A 218 9.36 5.48 -5.41
CA PRO A 218 10.21 6.65 -5.19
C PRO A 218 10.21 7.66 -6.34
N ILE A 219 10.10 7.20 -7.60
CA ILE A 219 10.09 8.08 -8.79
C ILE A 219 8.78 8.86 -8.85
N LEU A 220 7.64 8.19 -8.59
CA LEU A 220 6.34 8.85 -8.55
C LEU A 220 6.29 9.84 -7.39
N ARG A 221 6.73 9.42 -6.21
CA ARG A 221 6.77 10.26 -5.00
C ARG A 221 7.58 11.53 -5.24
N ALA A 222 8.80 11.41 -5.77
CA ALA A 222 9.64 12.57 -6.08
C ALA A 222 9.00 13.51 -7.12
N ALA A 223 8.30 12.96 -8.12
CA ALA A 223 7.61 13.77 -9.13
C ALA A 223 6.40 14.54 -8.55
N ILE A 224 5.67 13.94 -7.60
CA ILE A 224 4.57 14.57 -6.86
C ILE A 224 5.11 15.67 -5.95
N GLU A 225 6.15 15.38 -5.15
CA GLU A 225 6.82 16.34 -4.26
C GLU A 225 7.31 17.57 -5.07
N ARG A 226 8.01 17.33 -6.20
CA ARG A 226 8.47 18.40 -7.08
C ARG A 226 7.32 19.25 -7.63
N ARG A 227 6.22 18.63 -8.08
CA ARG A 227 5.07 19.37 -8.61
C ARG A 227 4.42 20.25 -7.55
N ALA A 228 4.30 19.76 -6.32
CA ALA A 228 3.73 20.53 -5.22
C ALA A 228 4.59 21.78 -4.92
N LEU A 229 5.92 21.62 -4.89
CA LEU A 229 6.86 22.73 -4.74
C LEU A 229 6.77 23.75 -5.88
N ASP A 230 6.69 23.30 -7.14
CA ASP A 230 6.54 24.20 -8.29
C ASP A 230 5.27 25.06 -8.21
N VAL A 231 4.17 24.44 -7.76
CA VAL A 231 2.88 25.13 -7.57
C VAL A 231 2.97 26.13 -6.42
N ALA A 232 3.59 25.75 -5.30
CA ALA A 232 3.81 26.63 -4.15
C ALA A 232 4.72 27.83 -4.52
N ALA A 233 5.79 27.60 -5.27
CA ALA A 233 6.66 28.67 -5.77
C ALA A 233 5.91 29.61 -6.72
N GLY A 234 5.07 29.07 -7.60
CA GLY A 234 4.20 29.87 -8.46
C GLY A 234 3.19 30.72 -7.69
N TYR A 235 2.64 30.21 -6.59
CA TYR A 235 1.79 30.97 -5.67
C TYR A 235 2.52 32.15 -5.06
N TYR A 236 3.69 31.92 -4.46
CA TYR A 236 4.46 32.99 -3.85
C TYR A 236 4.89 34.05 -4.86
N ALA A 237 5.35 33.65 -6.04
CA ALA A 237 5.66 34.59 -7.12
C ALA A 237 4.44 35.45 -7.50
N GLY A 238 3.24 34.85 -7.54
CA GLY A 238 1.99 35.54 -7.85
C GLY A 238 1.54 36.57 -6.80
N ILE A 239 1.95 36.41 -5.54
CA ILE A 239 1.64 37.36 -4.46
C ILE A 239 2.80 38.31 -4.14
N GLY A 240 3.81 38.38 -5.01
CA GLY A 240 4.94 39.31 -4.85
C GLY A 240 6.07 38.79 -3.95
N GLY A 241 6.16 37.48 -3.74
CA GLY A 241 7.23 36.85 -2.98
C GLY A 241 8.60 37.06 -3.61
N THR A 242 9.59 37.43 -2.80
CA THR A 242 11.00 37.59 -3.18
C THR A 242 11.88 36.62 -2.39
N ASP A 243 13.11 36.41 -2.86
CA ASP A 243 14.13 35.63 -2.15
C ASP A 243 13.68 34.20 -1.82
N LEU A 244 12.92 33.58 -2.74
CA LEU A 244 12.43 32.22 -2.57
C LEU A 244 13.58 31.21 -2.61
N ILE A 245 13.70 30.40 -1.56
CA ILE A 245 14.71 29.34 -1.43
C ILE A 245 14.01 28.04 -1.02
N GLU A 246 14.33 26.96 -1.72
CA GLU A 246 13.93 25.60 -1.34
C GLU A 246 15.01 24.95 -0.46
N LEU A 247 14.63 24.48 0.74
CA LEU A 247 15.56 23.95 1.76
C LEU A 247 15.34 22.45 2.04
N GLY A 248 14.08 22.02 2.15
CA GLY A 248 13.66 20.65 2.42
C GLY A 248 13.63 20.21 3.90
N LYS A 249 14.36 20.88 4.81
CA LYS A 249 14.20 20.76 6.29
C LYS A 249 14.69 22.05 6.98
N PRO A 250 14.08 22.47 8.10
CA PRO A 250 12.92 21.87 8.79
C PRO A 250 11.56 22.21 8.14
N TYR A 251 11.59 22.94 7.04
CA TYR A 251 10.46 23.28 6.17
C TYR A 251 10.96 23.31 4.72
N ASP A 252 10.04 23.36 3.77
CA ASP A 252 10.37 23.22 2.34
C ASP A 252 10.82 24.53 1.70
N ILE A 253 10.12 25.63 1.96
CA ILE A 253 10.34 26.92 1.28
C ILE A 253 10.56 28.03 2.30
N ARG A 254 11.56 28.88 2.07
CA ARG A 254 11.70 30.21 2.66
C ARG A 254 11.38 31.26 1.61
N VAL A 255 10.62 32.29 1.96
CA VAL A 255 10.28 33.38 1.02
C VAL A 255 9.96 34.66 1.78
N THR A 256 10.30 35.81 1.21
CA THR A 256 9.90 37.11 1.75
C THR A 256 8.63 37.59 1.04
N VAL A 257 7.58 37.90 1.79
CA VAL A 257 6.33 38.48 1.24
C VAL A 257 6.01 39.73 2.05
N ASP A 258 5.83 40.86 1.39
CA ASP A 258 5.57 42.17 2.01
C ASP A 258 6.56 42.51 3.15
N GLY A 259 7.85 42.19 2.93
CA GLY A 259 8.93 42.39 3.91
C GLY A 259 8.94 41.41 5.09
N THR A 260 8.05 40.42 5.11
CA THR A 260 8.00 39.38 6.14
C THR A 260 8.65 38.10 5.64
N ASP A 261 9.63 37.58 6.39
CA ASP A 261 10.25 36.28 6.13
C ASP A 261 9.28 35.15 6.54
N ARG A 262 8.78 34.41 5.55
CA ARG A 262 7.83 33.30 5.73
C ARG A 262 8.51 31.97 5.47
N HIS A 263 8.10 30.97 6.24
CA HIS A 263 8.45 29.58 6.01
C HIS A 263 7.22 28.84 5.51
N ALA A 264 7.39 27.86 4.63
CA ALA A 264 6.28 27.05 4.14
C ALA A 264 6.62 25.56 4.17
N GLU A 265 5.67 24.77 4.68
CA GLU A 265 5.64 23.32 4.56
C GLU A 265 4.72 22.93 3.39
N VAL A 266 5.20 22.10 2.47
CA VAL A 266 4.51 21.79 1.22
C VAL A 266 4.20 20.29 1.12
N LYS A 267 2.92 19.94 1.11
CA LYS A 267 2.47 18.55 1.00
C LYS A 267 1.83 18.30 -0.37
N GLY A 268 2.29 17.24 -1.05
CA GLY A 268 1.81 16.84 -2.36
C GLY A 268 1.06 15.51 -2.33
N SER A 269 -0.03 15.39 -3.11
CA SER A 269 -0.70 14.12 -3.36
C SER A 269 -1.35 14.06 -4.74
N SER A 270 -1.39 12.87 -5.35
CA SER A 270 -2.19 12.61 -6.54
C SER A 270 -3.69 12.38 -6.25
N MET A 271 -4.02 12.07 -4.99
CA MET A 271 -5.40 11.93 -4.50
C MET A 271 -5.93 13.26 -3.96
N MET A 272 -7.25 13.38 -3.78
CA MET A 272 -7.82 14.48 -3.02
C MET A 272 -7.79 14.12 -1.53
N ILE A 273 -7.10 14.91 -0.71
CA ILE A 273 -6.80 14.58 0.68
C ILE A 273 -7.35 15.63 1.66
N ASP A 274 -7.63 15.24 2.89
CA ASP A 274 -7.94 16.16 3.99
C ASP A 274 -6.95 16.05 5.17
N THR A 275 -6.06 15.06 5.10
CA THR A 275 -5.11 14.70 6.15
C THR A 275 -3.72 14.59 5.53
N VAL A 276 -2.73 15.20 6.17
CA VAL A 276 -1.32 15.15 5.77
C VAL A 276 -0.47 14.52 6.87
N GLU A 277 0.65 13.92 6.48
CA GLU A 277 1.66 13.46 7.45
C GLU A 277 2.63 14.59 7.77
N LEU A 278 2.85 14.80 9.06
CA LEU A 278 3.78 15.80 9.59
C LEU A 278 4.86 15.12 10.41
N THR A 279 6.10 15.56 10.25
CA THR A 279 7.18 15.13 11.14
C THR A 279 7.18 15.93 12.44
N PHE A 280 7.81 15.38 13.49
CA PHE A 280 7.99 16.09 14.76
C PHE A 280 8.65 17.46 14.57
N ASN A 281 9.65 17.54 13.68
CA ASN A 281 10.37 18.79 13.42
C ASN A 281 9.48 19.83 12.73
N GLU A 282 8.62 19.41 11.81
CA GLU A 282 7.65 20.30 11.15
C GLU A 282 6.66 20.89 12.16
N VAL A 283 6.11 20.04 13.04
CA VAL A 283 5.19 20.48 14.11
C VAL A 283 5.89 21.46 15.06
N HIS A 284 7.09 21.10 15.54
CA HIS A 284 7.84 21.93 16.46
C HIS A 284 8.23 23.28 15.85
N HIS A 285 8.64 23.30 14.59
CA HIS A 285 9.01 24.53 13.88
C HIS A 285 7.80 25.45 13.66
N ALA A 286 6.65 24.89 13.30
CA ALA A 286 5.43 25.67 13.10
C ALA A 286 5.01 26.41 14.39
N HIS A 287 5.05 25.75 15.55
CA HIS A 287 4.79 26.39 16.85
C HIS A 287 5.82 27.45 17.25
N GLY A 288 7.09 27.28 16.83
CA GLY A 288 8.19 28.15 17.27
C GLY A 288 8.36 29.43 16.44
N TYR A 289 8.08 29.39 15.13
CA TYR A 289 8.39 30.50 14.21
C TYR A 289 7.21 31.45 13.97
N GLY A 290 5.97 30.97 14.03
CA GLY A 290 4.73 31.76 13.88
C GLY A 290 4.38 32.19 12.45
N ALA A 291 5.35 32.64 11.64
CA ALA A 291 5.13 32.97 10.22
C ALA A 291 5.35 31.76 9.30
N THR A 292 4.68 30.65 9.62
CA THR A 292 4.76 29.39 8.87
C THR A 292 3.46 29.15 8.10
N ASP A 293 3.54 28.82 6.82
CA ASP A 293 2.40 28.45 5.98
C ASP A 293 2.37 26.94 5.78
N LEU A 294 1.17 26.35 5.76
CA LEU A 294 0.96 25.01 5.22
C LEU A 294 0.36 25.14 3.83
N ILE A 295 1.03 24.55 2.84
CA ILE A 295 0.54 24.49 1.46
C ILE A 295 0.29 23.03 1.11
N VAL A 296 -0.95 22.72 0.75
CA VAL A 296 -1.34 21.39 0.27
C VAL A 296 -1.69 21.48 -1.20
N VAL A 297 -1.00 20.70 -2.03
CA VAL A 297 -1.27 20.54 -3.46
C VAL A 297 -1.71 19.11 -3.71
N ASP A 298 -3.01 18.91 -3.82
CA ASP A 298 -3.62 17.60 -3.97
C ASP A 298 -4.20 17.40 -5.38
N SER A 299 -4.75 16.22 -5.68
CA SER A 299 -5.34 15.92 -6.99
C SER A 299 -4.34 16.13 -8.15
N ILE A 300 -3.04 15.91 -7.90
CA ILE A 300 -2.00 16.03 -8.92
C ILE A 300 -2.18 14.91 -9.96
N GLU A 301 -2.36 15.30 -11.22
CA GLU A 301 -2.40 14.36 -12.32
C GLU A 301 -0.99 13.88 -12.65
N TRP A 302 -0.86 12.59 -12.97
CA TRP A 302 0.42 12.05 -13.40
C TRP A 302 0.25 10.98 -14.49
N ALA A 303 1.29 10.83 -15.29
CA ALA A 303 1.41 9.75 -16.26
C ALA A 303 2.85 9.24 -16.31
N ARG A 304 3.02 7.93 -16.50
CA ARG A 304 4.34 7.32 -16.70
C ARG A 304 4.66 7.18 -18.18
N ARG A 305 5.82 7.67 -18.57
CA ARG A 305 6.35 7.50 -19.93
C ARG A 305 7.00 6.12 -20.08
N PRO A 306 7.14 5.60 -21.32
CA PRO A 306 7.76 4.30 -21.57
C PRO A 306 9.18 4.14 -21.01
N ASN A 307 9.93 5.24 -20.88
CA ASN A 307 11.27 5.25 -20.30
C ASN A 307 11.29 5.23 -18.76
N GLY A 308 10.14 5.04 -18.10
CA GLY A 308 10.02 5.00 -16.65
C GLY A 308 9.88 6.36 -15.97
N THR A 309 10.10 7.48 -16.68
CA THR A 309 9.92 8.82 -16.12
C THR A 309 8.45 9.14 -15.86
N VAL A 310 8.19 9.86 -14.78
CA VAL A 310 6.85 10.33 -14.42
C VAL A 310 6.72 11.80 -14.81
N ILE A 311 5.61 12.14 -15.47
CA ILE A 311 5.22 13.53 -15.71
C ILE A 311 4.01 13.87 -14.86
N THR A 312 3.98 15.09 -14.33
CA THR A 312 2.92 15.60 -13.46
C THR A 312 2.31 16.88 -14.01
N ARG A 313 1.02 17.11 -13.72
CA ARG A 313 0.25 18.27 -14.17
C ARG A 313 -0.83 18.64 -13.14
N GLY A 314 -1.39 19.84 -13.27
CA GLY A 314 -2.50 20.28 -12.44
C GLY A 314 -2.12 20.38 -10.96
N GLY A 315 -3.07 20.01 -10.09
CA GLY A 315 -2.96 20.14 -8.64
C GLY A 315 -3.89 21.22 -8.10
N ARG A 316 -4.76 20.84 -7.17
CA ARG A 316 -5.60 21.75 -6.40
C ARG A 316 -4.78 22.23 -5.20
N MET A 317 -4.47 23.52 -5.19
CA MET A 317 -3.73 24.16 -4.11
C MET A 317 -4.67 24.69 -3.03
N ARG A 318 -4.28 24.51 -1.77
CA ARG A 318 -4.87 25.14 -0.58
C ARG A 318 -3.74 25.68 0.29
N VAL A 319 -3.93 26.87 0.85
CA VAL A 319 -2.94 27.55 1.69
C VAL A 319 -3.58 27.88 3.02
N TRP A 320 -2.91 27.50 4.11
CA TRP A 320 -3.21 27.95 5.46
C TRP A 320 -2.09 28.88 5.91
N SER A 321 -2.38 30.18 5.95
CA SER A 321 -1.40 31.19 6.32
C SER A 321 -1.23 31.28 7.84
N ASN A 322 0.02 31.44 8.31
CA ASN A 322 0.35 31.42 9.75
C ASN A 322 -0.23 30.17 10.43
N TRP A 323 -0.09 29.04 9.75
CA TRP A 323 -0.57 27.76 10.19
C TRP A 323 0.14 27.32 11.46
N GLU A 324 -0.68 26.91 12.43
CA GLU A 324 -0.25 26.25 13.66
C GLU A 324 -0.96 24.89 13.77
N PRO A 325 -0.22 23.77 13.96
CA PRO A 325 -0.83 22.46 14.14
C PRO A 325 -1.66 22.40 15.43
N ALA A 326 -2.97 22.15 15.32
CA ALA A 326 -3.81 21.94 16.49
C ALA A 326 -3.50 20.57 17.14
N ALA A 327 -3.22 20.56 18.45
CA ALA A 327 -2.78 19.37 19.17
C ALA A 327 -3.83 18.24 19.11
N GLU A 328 -5.12 18.59 19.19
CA GLU A 328 -6.26 17.68 19.07
C GLU A 328 -6.40 17.04 17.68
N CYS A 329 -5.77 17.63 16.65
CA CYS A 329 -5.75 17.09 15.29
C CYS A 329 -4.50 16.23 15.02
N LEU A 330 -3.52 16.19 15.93
CA LEU A 330 -2.31 15.38 15.78
C LEU A 330 -2.53 13.97 16.34
N LYS A 331 -2.17 12.97 15.52
CA LYS A 331 -2.14 11.56 15.93
C LYS A 331 -0.72 11.03 15.79
N ALA A 332 -0.15 10.54 16.89
CA ALA A 332 1.19 9.96 16.86
C ALA A 332 1.22 8.71 15.97
N ARG A 333 2.13 8.70 14.99
CA ARG A 333 2.28 7.60 14.01
C ARG A 333 3.65 6.92 14.07
N THR A 334 4.72 7.68 14.31
CA THR A 334 6.09 7.17 14.38
C THR A 334 6.78 7.72 15.62
N PHE A 335 7.56 6.87 16.29
CA PHE A 335 8.35 7.24 17.46
C PHE A 335 9.84 7.01 17.18
N ALA A 336 10.66 7.94 17.63
CA ALA A 336 12.10 7.69 17.80
C ALA A 336 12.33 7.08 19.20
N TYR A 337 13.11 5.99 19.26
CA TYR A 337 13.45 5.32 20.53
C TYR A 337 14.95 5.46 20.81
N THR A 338 15.29 5.87 22.03
CA THR A 338 16.68 5.89 22.50
C THR A 338 16.96 4.59 23.24
N LEU A 339 17.95 3.82 22.76
CA LEU A 339 18.37 2.58 23.41
C LEU A 339 18.94 2.88 24.82
N PRO A 340 18.66 2.04 25.82
CA PRO A 340 19.33 2.14 27.11
C PRO A 340 20.84 1.86 26.95
N PRO A 341 21.69 2.33 27.89
CA PRO A 341 23.11 1.97 27.90
C PRO A 341 23.27 0.45 27.88
N THR A 342 24.22 -0.07 27.11
CA THR A 342 24.53 -1.51 27.11
C THR A 342 25.04 -1.92 28.48
N TYR A 343 24.33 -2.82 29.15
CA TYR A 343 24.91 -3.51 30.30
C TYR A 343 26.04 -4.41 29.79
N THR A 344 27.26 -4.11 30.22
CA THR A 344 28.38 -5.05 30.06
C THR A 344 28.22 -6.08 31.19
N PRO A 345 28.17 -7.39 30.89
CA PRO A 345 27.91 -8.43 31.88
C PRO A 345 28.94 -8.46 33.01
#